data_AF-A0A354GXB8-F1
#
_entry.id   AF-A0A354GXB8-F1
#
_cell.length_a   1.000
_cell.length_b   1.000
_cell.length_c   1.000
_cell.angle_alpha   90.00
_cell.angle_beta   90.00
_cell.angle_gamma   90.00
#
_symmetry.space_group_name_H-M   'P 1'
#
loop_
_entity.id
_entity.type
_entity.pdbx_description
1 polymer ?
#
loop_
_entity_poly.entity_id
_entity_poly.type
_entity_poly.pdbx_seq_one_letter_code
_entity_poly.pdbx_strand_id
1 'polypeptide(L)'
;MTRRAFRLSLLSTVFILFVAVPGALRALDGPDVLPTDGQESLKMEYGKWNGVWTKLLNGSEVADPTNPQHQQVIDAAAKWAAYRLTWGFEKDPGKINDLFHEFNNTLESLHNGKEKTQKVSELFIKQVIAHASEVMNTKKAVWRLNGARLLARIAEQGPNETQADVLTRLAGTNAASLADALTAAIKDPAQIDAVKYWDFRSLRNLLALPQQKAPLLPRANEEAALEAVVKFLQDRNKDFPPGTPADQIDGFRMVRREAIAALAQSRYPTLADKSRPTWLLLKIAVRDGILPEPRLDERVEAAIGVAHAQPALDKDYQPAYAAHQLGLFAADFAAHYAQWKQGSTAEAFMPWKVDASRLIEALEQMKAQTKDAHTAKVVDESVKLLAGIEKALAANPFALEQLLKSEPSPSSELYKGDAASVVKPASRKDAAPPEKPEK
;
A
#
# COMPACT_ATOMS: atom_id res chain seq x y z
N MET A 1 -48.03 -7.84 -46.82
CA MET A 1 -47.02 -6.86 -47.25
C MET A 1 -46.95 -5.73 -46.23
N THR A 2 -46.01 -5.78 -45.29
CA THR A 2 -45.82 -4.74 -44.27
C THR A 2 -44.33 -4.67 -43.95
N ARG A 3 -43.67 -3.62 -44.46
CA ARG A 3 -42.25 -3.35 -44.22
C ARG A 3 -42.10 -2.63 -42.87
N ARG A 4 -41.37 -3.23 -41.93
CA ARG A 4 -40.87 -2.56 -40.71
C ARG A 4 -39.50 -1.95 -41.00
N ALA A 5 -39.38 -0.65 -40.77
CA ALA A 5 -38.13 0.09 -40.84
C ALA A 5 -37.28 -0.16 -39.58
N PHE A 6 -36.04 -0.58 -39.77
CA PHE A 6 -35.01 -0.65 -38.73
C PHE A 6 -34.38 0.74 -38.59
N ARG A 7 -34.47 1.34 -37.40
CA ARG A 7 -33.70 2.55 -37.04
C ARG A 7 -32.33 2.10 -36.52
N LEU A 8 -31.27 2.46 -37.25
CA LEU A 8 -29.89 2.40 -36.78
C LEU A 8 -29.68 3.49 -35.73
N SER A 9 -29.31 3.10 -34.51
CA SER A 9 -28.83 4.01 -33.47
C SER A 9 -27.32 4.16 -33.63
N LEU A 10 -26.84 5.37 -33.89
CA LEU A 10 -25.42 5.72 -33.83
C LEU A 10 -24.97 5.64 -32.36
N LEU A 11 -24.13 4.67 -32.05
CA LEU A 11 -23.32 4.63 -30.84
C LEU A 11 -22.14 5.60 -31.01
N SER A 12 -22.13 6.66 -30.22
CA SER A 12 -20.98 7.57 -30.09
C SER A 12 -19.85 6.85 -29.36
N THR A 13 -18.84 6.43 -30.11
CA THR A 13 -17.58 5.90 -29.59
C THR A 13 -16.80 7.02 -28.90
N VAL A 14 -16.76 7.01 -27.57
CA VAL A 14 -15.84 7.84 -26.79
C VAL A 14 -14.45 7.22 -26.93
N PHE A 15 -13.59 7.88 -27.71
CA PHE A 15 -12.16 7.56 -27.79
C PHE A 15 -11.50 7.98 -26.46
N ILE A 16 -11.19 7.00 -25.60
CA ILE A 16 -10.28 7.21 -24.48
C ILE A 16 -8.86 7.14 -25.04
N LEU A 17 -8.24 8.31 -25.20
CA LEU A 17 -6.86 8.44 -25.65
C LEU A 17 -5.92 8.02 -24.52
N PHE A 18 -5.46 6.77 -24.51
CA PHE A 18 -4.33 6.36 -23.67
C PHE A 18 -3.04 6.97 -24.25
N VAL A 19 -2.55 8.04 -23.62
CA VAL A 19 -1.24 8.60 -23.95
C VAL A 19 -0.17 7.71 -23.33
N ALA A 20 0.40 6.81 -24.13
CA ALA A 20 1.62 6.10 -23.77
C ALA A 20 2.81 7.08 -23.87
N VAL A 21 3.44 7.40 -22.73
CA VAL A 21 4.63 8.27 -22.69
C VAL A 21 5.89 7.39 -22.65
N PRO A 22 6.80 7.47 -23.64
CA PRO A 22 8.09 6.78 -23.61
C PRO A 22 9.00 7.38 -22.52
N GLY A 23 9.62 6.52 -21.71
CA GLY A 23 10.43 6.86 -20.53
C GLY A 23 11.80 7.46 -20.81
N ALA A 24 11.86 8.67 -21.35
CA ALA A 24 13.01 9.55 -21.11
C ALA A 24 12.96 10.02 -19.65
N LEU A 25 14.12 10.08 -18.97
CA LEU A 25 14.29 10.76 -17.68
C LEU A 25 13.75 12.19 -17.84
N ARG A 26 12.48 12.40 -17.49
CA ARG A 26 11.85 13.70 -17.54
C ARG A 26 12.52 14.49 -16.43
N ALA A 27 13.30 15.51 -16.78
CA ALA A 27 13.73 16.49 -15.80
C ALA A 27 12.46 16.99 -15.08
N LEU A 28 12.57 17.23 -13.77
CA LEU A 28 11.48 17.82 -13.00
C LEU A 28 11.29 19.27 -13.49
N ASP A 29 10.58 19.42 -14.61
CA ASP A 29 10.29 20.68 -15.28
C ASP A 29 9.04 21.37 -14.71
N GLY A 30 8.51 20.85 -13.60
CA GLY A 30 7.37 21.43 -12.90
C GLY A 30 7.70 22.82 -12.34
N PRO A 31 6.68 23.67 -12.11
CA PRO A 31 6.88 24.96 -11.48
C PRO A 31 7.47 24.80 -10.08
N ASP A 32 8.17 25.84 -9.62
CA ASP A 32 8.65 25.86 -8.24
C ASP A 32 7.44 25.94 -7.31
N VAL A 33 6.62 26.99 -7.43
CA VAL A 33 5.47 27.22 -6.54
C VAL A 33 4.17 27.06 -7.32
N LEU A 34 3.16 26.48 -6.66
CA LEU A 34 1.80 26.39 -7.16
C LEU A 34 0.86 27.29 -6.31
N PRO A 35 -0.17 27.92 -6.91
CA PRO A 35 -0.39 27.98 -8.35
C PRO A 35 0.60 28.93 -9.03
N THR A 36 0.71 28.84 -10.36
CA THR A 36 1.67 29.65 -11.15
C THR A 36 1.26 31.12 -11.29
N ASP A 37 -0.01 31.45 -11.05
CA ASP A 37 -0.54 32.82 -11.02
C ASP A 37 -0.41 33.49 -9.64
N GLY A 38 0.13 32.79 -8.64
CA GLY A 38 0.49 33.33 -7.33
C GLY A 38 -0.50 33.02 -6.19
N GLN A 39 0.03 33.01 -4.96
CA GLN A 39 -0.70 32.60 -3.74
C GLN A 39 -1.93 33.47 -3.45
N GLU A 40 -1.82 34.80 -3.63
CA GLU A 40 -2.91 35.74 -3.37
C GLU A 40 -4.09 35.56 -4.36
N SER A 41 -3.82 35.14 -5.60
CA SER A 41 -4.87 34.84 -6.59
C SER A 41 -5.78 33.73 -6.08
N LEU A 42 -5.20 32.59 -5.70
CA LEU A 42 -5.95 31.46 -5.17
C LEU A 42 -6.64 31.79 -3.84
N LYS A 43 -6.02 32.61 -2.99
CA LYS A 43 -6.63 33.07 -1.74
C LYS A 43 -7.88 33.93 -1.99
N MET A 44 -7.82 34.86 -2.93
CA MET A 44 -8.98 35.66 -3.33
C MET A 44 -10.06 34.78 -3.98
N GLU A 45 -9.67 33.86 -4.87
CA GLU A 45 -10.59 32.92 -5.52
C GLU A 45 -11.30 32.03 -4.49
N TYR A 46 -10.56 31.39 -3.59
CA TYR A 46 -11.15 30.57 -2.52
C TYR A 46 -12.04 31.41 -1.60
N GLY A 47 -11.61 32.62 -1.22
CA GLY A 47 -12.39 33.55 -0.40
C GLY A 47 -13.73 33.93 -1.02
N LYS A 48 -13.76 34.18 -2.34
CA LYS A 48 -14.99 34.44 -3.11
C LYS A 48 -15.99 33.29 -3.00
N TRP A 49 -15.50 32.05 -2.95
CA TRP A 49 -16.32 30.83 -2.98
C TRP A 49 -16.65 30.26 -1.61
N ASN A 50 -16.07 30.77 -0.52
CA ASN A 50 -16.20 30.19 0.82
C ASN A 50 -17.66 30.00 1.28
N GLY A 51 -18.55 30.92 0.94
CA GLY A 51 -19.98 30.81 1.28
C GLY A 51 -20.68 29.63 0.58
N VAL A 52 -20.38 29.39 -0.70
CA VAL A 52 -20.94 28.25 -1.45
C VAL A 52 -20.29 26.95 -0.99
N TRP A 53 -18.98 26.96 -0.79
CA TRP A 53 -18.24 25.80 -0.28
C TRP A 53 -18.81 25.31 1.06
N THR A 54 -19.07 26.24 1.99
CA THR A 54 -19.68 25.93 3.29
C THR A 54 -21.06 25.29 3.14
N LYS A 55 -21.89 25.76 2.19
CA LYS A 55 -23.21 25.19 1.91
C LYS A 55 -23.14 23.78 1.32
N LEU A 56 -22.16 23.52 0.46
CA LEU A 56 -21.92 22.20 -0.08
C LEU A 56 -21.40 21.25 1.01
N LEU A 57 -20.44 21.70 1.83
CA LEU A 57 -19.85 20.92 2.92
C LEU A 57 -20.86 20.52 4.00
N ASN A 58 -21.79 21.40 4.36
CA ASN A 58 -22.80 21.11 5.38
C ASN A 58 -24.07 20.44 4.80
N GLY A 59 -24.10 20.21 3.48
CA GLY A 59 -25.23 19.58 2.79
C GLY A 59 -26.51 20.44 2.74
N SER A 60 -26.41 21.76 2.98
CA SER A 60 -27.53 22.68 2.71
C SER A 60 -27.75 22.91 1.22
N GLU A 61 -26.75 22.62 0.40
CA GLU A 61 -26.82 22.58 -1.06
C GLU A 61 -26.20 21.27 -1.56
N VAL A 62 -26.87 20.59 -2.50
CA VAL A 62 -26.37 19.35 -3.09
C VAL A 62 -25.48 19.71 -4.28
N ALA A 63 -24.25 19.20 -4.31
CA ALA A 63 -23.36 19.43 -5.44
C ALA A 63 -23.97 18.88 -6.73
N ASP A 64 -23.83 19.68 -7.78
CA ASP A 64 -24.32 19.37 -9.13
C ASP A 64 -23.12 19.41 -10.08
N PRO A 65 -22.72 18.28 -10.66
CA PRO A 65 -21.59 18.22 -11.57
C PRO A 65 -21.84 18.97 -12.88
N THR A 66 -23.06 19.41 -13.18
CA THR A 66 -23.39 20.22 -14.36
C THR A 66 -23.40 21.71 -14.07
N ASN A 67 -23.41 22.11 -12.80
CA ASN A 67 -23.36 23.52 -12.39
C ASN A 67 -21.91 24.03 -12.43
N PRO A 68 -21.56 24.98 -13.33
CA PRO A 68 -20.21 25.51 -13.42
C PRO A 68 -19.71 26.17 -12.14
N GLN A 69 -20.61 26.79 -11.36
CA GLN A 69 -20.28 27.39 -10.08
C GLN A 69 -19.83 26.34 -9.07
N HIS A 70 -20.55 25.21 -8.99
CA HIS A 70 -20.16 24.10 -8.11
C HIS A 70 -18.80 23.52 -8.50
N GLN A 71 -18.55 23.34 -9.80
CA GLN A 71 -17.26 22.86 -10.28
C GLN A 71 -16.11 23.81 -9.89
N GLN A 72 -16.28 25.12 -10.07
CA GLN A 72 -15.27 26.13 -9.72
C GLN A 72 -15.02 26.19 -8.21
N VAL A 73 -16.08 26.18 -7.40
CA VAL A 73 -15.97 26.18 -5.94
C VAL A 73 -15.19 24.96 -5.45
N ILE A 74 -15.49 23.77 -5.99
CA ILE A 74 -14.86 22.51 -5.62
C ILE A 74 -13.39 22.49 -6.08
N ASP A 75 -13.10 22.95 -7.29
CA ASP A 75 -11.73 23.05 -7.81
C ASP A 75 -10.88 24.03 -6.96
N ALA A 76 -11.41 25.22 -6.65
CA ALA A 76 -10.73 26.19 -5.80
C ALA A 76 -10.47 25.63 -4.39
N ALA A 77 -11.43 24.91 -3.81
CA ALA A 77 -11.24 24.24 -2.52
C ALA A 77 -10.17 23.14 -2.57
N ALA A 78 -10.12 22.36 -3.65
CA ALA A 78 -9.12 21.31 -3.82
C ALA A 78 -7.71 21.88 -4.05
N LYS A 79 -7.57 22.93 -4.85
CA LYS A 79 -6.32 23.70 -5.00
C LYS A 79 -5.89 24.30 -3.66
N TRP A 80 -6.83 24.86 -2.90
CA TRP A 80 -6.56 25.39 -1.56
C TRP A 80 -6.01 24.31 -0.61
N ALA A 81 -6.53 23.09 -0.67
CA ALA A 81 -6.01 21.97 0.12
C ALA A 81 -4.60 21.53 -0.34
N ALA A 82 -4.35 21.45 -1.64
CA ALA A 82 -3.11 20.89 -2.19
C ALA A 82 -1.98 21.91 -2.35
N TYR A 83 -2.20 23.03 -3.03
CA TYR A 83 -1.13 23.94 -3.46
C TYR A 83 -0.48 24.70 -2.30
N ARG A 84 -1.20 24.91 -1.18
CA ARG A 84 -0.63 25.53 0.03
C ARG A 84 0.58 24.75 0.59
N LEU A 85 0.70 23.46 0.25
CA LEU A 85 1.86 22.64 0.59
C LEU A 85 3.15 23.10 -0.10
N THR A 86 3.06 24.02 -1.08
CA THR A 86 4.20 24.60 -1.82
C THR A 86 4.54 26.03 -1.38
N TRP A 87 3.88 26.59 -0.36
CA TRP A 87 3.97 28.02 -0.01
C TRP A 87 5.11 28.37 0.96
N GLY A 88 6.06 27.47 1.17
CA GLY A 88 7.21 27.71 2.05
C GLY A 88 6.94 27.47 3.54
N PHE A 89 5.75 26.97 3.90
CA PHE A 89 5.35 26.67 5.27
C PHE A 89 6.18 25.55 5.92
N GLU A 90 7.00 24.81 5.16
CA GLU A 90 7.96 23.86 5.73
C GLU A 90 9.00 24.52 6.65
N LYS A 91 9.17 25.85 6.55
CA LYS A 91 10.09 26.63 7.39
C LYS A 91 9.51 26.96 8.76
N ASP A 92 8.19 26.89 8.91
CA ASP A 92 7.47 27.28 10.11
C ASP A 92 7.00 26.01 10.86
N PRO A 93 7.56 25.71 12.05
CA PRO A 93 7.17 24.52 12.80
C PRO A 93 5.66 24.45 13.04
N GLY A 94 5.05 23.31 12.71
CA GLY A 94 3.61 23.06 12.90
C GLY A 94 2.72 23.47 11.73
N LYS A 95 3.11 24.41 10.86
CA LYS A 95 2.22 24.91 9.80
C LYS A 95 1.78 23.86 8.78
N ILE A 96 2.67 22.97 8.38
CA ILE A 96 2.31 21.85 7.51
C ILE A 96 1.30 20.91 8.21
N ASN A 97 1.44 20.69 9.51
CA ASN A 97 0.47 19.90 10.27
C ASN A 97 -0.89 20.59 10.34
N ASP A 98 -0.93 21.91 10.55
CA ASP A 98 -2.17 22.70 10.52
C ASP A 98 -2.93 22.49 9.19
N LEU A 99 -2.22 22.51 8.05
CA LEU A 99 -2.83 22.25 6.75
C LEU A 99 -3.44 20.85 6.64
N PHE A 100 -2.77 19.82 7.17
CA PHE A 100 -3.34 18.47 7.22
C PHE A 100 -4.52 18.37 8.18
N HIS A 101 -4.50 19.09 9.30
CA HIS A 101 -5.65 19.18 10.21
C HIS A 101 -6.85 19.84 9.52
N GLU A 102 -6.64 20.94 8.79
CA GLU A 102 -7.70 21.58 8.00
C GLU A 102 -8.29 20.64 6.93
N PHE A 103 -7.42 19.88 6.24
CA PHE A 103 -7.88 18.88 5.29
C PHE A 103 -8.69 17.76 5.97
N ASN A 104 -8.22 17.24 7.10
CA ASN A 104 -8.95 16.22 7.85
C ASN A 104 -10.29 16.73 8.38
N ASN A 105 -10.38 17.98 8.86
CA ASN A 105 -11.63 18.60 9.27
C ASN A 105 -12.62 18.73 8.10
N THR A 106 -12.10 18.94 6.89
CA THR A 106 -12.91 18.95 5.65
C THR A 106 -13.46 17.55 5.36
N LEU A 107 -12.63 16.50 5.47
CA LEU A 107 -13.07 15.11 5.32
C LEU A 107 -14.11 14.73 6.38
N GLU A 108 -13.90 15.14 7.63
CA GLU A 108 -14.84 14.92 8.74
C GLU A 108 -16.17 15.63 8.49
N SER A 109 -16.16 16.86 7.97
CA SER A 109 -17.38 17.60 7.61
C SER A 109 -18.16 16.88 6.49
N LEU A 110 -17.45 16.41 5.46
CA LEU A 110 -18.04 15.60 4.38
C LEU A 110 -18.63 14.31 4.94
N HIS A 111 -17.96 13.64 5.87
CA HIS A 111 -18.44 12.43 6.52
C HIS A 111 -19.71 12.68 7.36
N ASN A 112 -19.69 13.70 8.22
CA ASN A 112 -20.82 14.02 9.11
C ASN A 112 -22.10 14.35 8.34
N GLY A 113 -21.97 14.90 7.13
CA GLY A 113 -23.07 15.20 6.22
C GLY A 113 -23.39 14.14 5.17
N LYS A 114 -22.82 12.91 5.26
CA LYS A 114 -22.74 11.94 4.15
C LYS A 114 -24.01 11.68 3.34
N GLU A 115 -25.18 11.78 3.94
CA GLU A 115 -26.48 11.64 3.24
C GLU A 115 -26.71 12.72 2.17
N LYS A 116 -26.12 13.90 2.34
CA LYS A 116 -26.29 15.08 1.47
C LYS A 116 -25.00 15.51 0.78
N THR A 117 -23.85 15.15 1.34
CA THR A 117 -22.53 15.59 0.88
C THR A 117 -21.83 14.58 -0.04
N GLN A 118 -22.44 13.42 -0.31
CA GLN A 118 -21.79 12.36 -1.10
C GLN A 118 -21.26 12.85 -2.45
N LYS A 119 -22.06 13.62 -3.20
CA LYS A 119 -21.64 14.13 -4.51
C LYS A 119 -20.53 15.17 -4.42
N VAL A 120 -20.56 16.06 -3.42
CA VAL A 120 -19.45 17.02 -3.22
C VAL A 120 -18.18 16.29 -2.80
N SER A 121 -18.29 15.27 -1.94
CA SER A 121 -17.15 14.42 -1.53
C SER A 121 -16.50 13.76 -2.75
N GLU A 122 -17.31 13.14 -3.62
CA GLU A 122 -16.81 12.50 -4.85
C GLU A 122 -16.02 13.48 -5.73
N LEU A 123 -16.61 14.65 -6.02
CA LEU A 123 -16.00 15.66 -6.90
C LEU A 123 -14.77 16.32 -6.27
N PHE A 124 -14.82 16.65 -4.98
CA PHE A 124 -13.72 17.26 -4.25
C PHE A 124 -12.50 16.35 -4.19
N ILE A 125 -12.69 15.08 -3.84
CA ILE A 125 -11.60 14.11 -3.75
C ILE A 125 -10.96 13.87 -5.10
N LYS A 126 -11.76 13.79 -6.17
CA LYS A 126 -11.23 13.71 -7.54
C LYS A 126 -10.27 14.86 -7.85
N GLN A 127 -10.65 16.10 -7.51
CA GLN A 127 -9.80 17.27 -7.74
C GLN A 127 -8.60 17.30 -6.80
N VAL A 128 -8.74 16.88 -5.54
CA VAL A 128 -7.59 16.79 -4.62
C VAL A 128 -6.55 15.78 -5.12
N ILE A 129 -6.97 14.64 -5.68
CA ILE A 129 -6.05 13.66 -6.28
C ILE A 129 -5.26 14.30 -7.43
N ALA A 130 -5.96 15.01 -8.33
CA ALA A 130 -5.32 15.70 -9.45
C ALA A 130 -4.30 16.74 -8.98
N HIS A 131 -4.71 17.67 -8.10
CA HIS A 131 -3.85 18.76 -7.64
C HIS A 131 -2.71 18.30 -6.73
N ALA A 132 -2.92 17.26 -5.91
CA ALA A 132 -1.84 16.64 -5.14
C ALA A 132 -0.79 15.99 -6.06
N SER A 133 -1.23 15.38 -7.16
CA SER A 133 -0.33 14.83 -8.18
C SER A 133 0.48 15.92 -8.87
N GLU A 134 -0.08 17.11 -9.09
CA GLU A 134 0.68 18.27 -9.59
C GLU A 134 1.75 18.73 -8.57
N VAL A 135 1.41 18.78 -7.28
CA VAL A 135 2.37 19.07 -6.20
C VAL A 135 3.52 18.06 -6.16
N MET A 136 3.23 16.78 -6.41
CA MET A 136 4.24 15.70 -6.52
C MET A 136 5.19 15.84 -7.72
N ASN A 137 4.86 16.71 -8.68
CA ASN A 137 5.70 17.01 -9.84
C ASN A 137 6.46 18.34 -9.71
N THR A 138 6.42 19.00 -8.55
CA THR A 138 7.22 20.20 -8.27
C THR A 138 8.70 19.88 -8.03
N LYS A 139 9.58 20.88 -8.13
CA LYS A 139 11.03 20.65 -8.01
C LYS A 139 11.48 20.27 -6.59
N LYS A 140 10.86 20.83 -5.54
CA LYS A 140 11.32 20.62 -4.16
C LYS A 140 10.82 19.30 -3.58
N ALA A 141 11.76 18.48 -3.10
CA ALA A 141 11.50 17.18 -2.48
C ALA A 141 10.45 17.22 -1.35
N VAL A 142 10.53 18.22 -0.46
CA VAL A 142 9.60 18.36 0.67
C VAL A 142 8.16 18.63 0.23
N TRP A 143 7.97 19.38 -0.86
CA TRP A 143 6.65 19.65 -1.41
C TRP A 143 6.06 18.39 -2.04
N ARG A 144 6.87 17.66 -2.81
CA ARG A 144 6.46 16.36 -3.37
C ARG A 144 6.05 15.37 -2.29
N LEU A 145 6.85 15.26 -1.23
CA LEU A 145 6.53 14.46 -0.04
C LEU A 145 5.18 14.84 0.57
N ASN A 146 4.90 16.14 0.73
CA ASN A 146 3.63 16.59 1.27
C ASN A 146 2.44 16.31 0.34
N GLY A 147 2.63 16.38 -0.98
CA GLY A 147 1.62 15.94 -1.96
C GLY A 147 1.27 14.46 -1.80
N ALA A 148 2.29 13.59 -1.68
CA ALA A 148 2.09 12.15 -1.44
C ALA A 148 1.39 11.86 -0.10
N ARG A 149 1.74 12.61 0.97
CA ARG A 149 1.03 12.56 2.26
C ARG A 149 -0.45 12.92 2.13
N LEU A 150 -0.79 13.91 1.29
CA LEU A 150 -2.17 14.30 1.05
C LEU A 150 -2.95 13.19 0.34
N LEU A 151 -2.35 12.51 -0.66
CA LEU A 151 -2.94 11.33 -1.28
C LEU A 151 -3.16 10.19 -0.28
N ALA A 152 -2.19 9.93 0.60
CA ALA A 152 -2.32 8.90 1.63
C ALA A 152 -3.51 9.15 2.57
N ARG A 153 -3.80 10.42 2.91
CA ARG A 153 -4.97 10.79 3.73
C ARG A 153 -6.30 10.40 3.10
N ILE A 154 -6.39 10.32 1.77
CA ILE A 154 -7.62 9.94 1.06
C ILE A 154 -7.96 8.47 1.26
N ALA A 155 -6.97 7.59 1.44
CA ALA A 155 -7.19 6.17 1.73
C ALA A 155 -7.14 5.82 3.23
N GLU A 156 -6.60 6.71 4.07
CA GLU A 156 -6.57 6.51 5.52
C GLU A 156 -7.95 6.70 6.18
N GLN A 157 -8.29 5.81 7.11
CA GLN A 157 -9.45 5.96 8.00
C GLN A 157 -9.08 6.92 9.14
N GLY A 158 -9.80 8.04 9.25
CA GLY A 158 -9.69 8.96 10.39
C GLY A 158 -10.16 8.34 11.72
N PRO A 159 -9.85 8.97 12.86
CA PRO A 159 -10.21 8.44 14.19
C PRO A 159 -11.73 8.30 14.41
N ASN A 160 -12.52 9.14 13.74
CA ASN A 160 -13.98 9.15 13.82
C ASN A 160 -14.65 8.53 12.58
N GLU A 161 -13.87 8.10 11.58
CA GLU A 161 -14.40 7.50 10.35
C GLU A 161 -14.53 5.99 10.54
N THR A 162 -15.53 5.39 9.88
CA THR A 162 -15.62 3.94 9.67
C THR A 162 -15.05 3.56 8.30
N GLN A 163 -14.81 2.28 8.05
CA GLN A 163 -14.44 1.80 6.71
C GLN A 163 -15.48 2.18 5.63
N ALA A 164 -16.77 2.19 5.99
CA ALA A 164 -17.84 2.57 5.07
C ALA A 164 -17.74 4.04 4.62
N ASP A 165 -17.20 4.91 5.46
CA ASP A 165 -17.00 6.32 5.14
C ASP A 165 -15.85 6.50 4.15
N VAL A 166 -14.75 5.76 4.33
CA VAL A 166 -13.65 5.70 3.36
C VAL A 166 -14.12 5.14 2.01
N LEU A 167 -14.95 4.07 2.02
CA LEU A 167 -15.56 3.53 0.79
C LEU A 167 -16.43 4.58 0.08
N THR A 168 -17.20 5.38 0.82
CA THR A 168 -18.04 6.44 0.26
C THR A 168 -17.21 7.52 -0.41
N ARG A 169 -16.11 7.93 0.23
CA ARG A 169 -15.15 8.93 -0.30
C ARG A 169 -14.46 8.47 -1.58
N LEU A 170 -14.16 7.18 -1.67
CA LEU A 170 -13.47 6.54 -2.80
C LEU A 170 -14.41 6.02 -3.90
N ALA A 171 -15.73 6.20 -3.74
CA ALA A 171 -16.73 5.75 -4.70
C ALA A 171 -16.57 6.42 -6.09
N GLY A 172 -17.31 5.90 -7.07
CA GLY A 172 -17.24 6.37 -8.44
C GLY A 172 -15.87 6.05 -9.07
N THR A 173 -15.21 7.06 -9.63
CA THR A 173 -13.88 6.89 -10.24
C THR A 173 -12.72 7.16 -9.26
N ASN A 174 -12.99 7.54 -8.01
CA ASN A 174 -11.95 8.07 -7.12
C ASN A 174 -10.91 7.02 -6.72
N ALA A 175 -11.32 5.80 -6.41
CA ALA A 175 -10.39 4.71 -6.16
C ALA A 175 -9.46 4.43 -7.35
N ALA A 176 -10.01 4.41 -8.57
CA ALA A 176 -9.24 4.21 -9.79
C ALA A 176 -8.26 5.38 -10.02
N SER A 177 -8.74 6.63 -9.95
CA SER A 177 -7.90 7.83 -10.08
C SER A 177 -6.78 7.87 -9.04
N LEU A 178 -7.07 7.48 -7.79
CA LEU A 178 -6.06 7.39 -6.75
C LEU A 178 -5.03 6.32 -7.10
N ALA A 179 -5.45 5.10 -7.43
CA ALA A 179 -4.54 4.02 -7.83
C ALA A 179 -3.66 4.41 -9.03
N ASP A 180 -4.21 5.10 -10.02
CA ASP A 180 -3.47 5.56 -11.21
C ASP A 180 -2.41 6.61 -10.83
N ALA A 181 -2.76 7.58 -9.97
CA ALA A 181 -1.82 8.58 -9.47
C ALA A 181 -0.66 7.94 -8.67
N LEU A 182 -0.98 7.02 -7.76
CA LEU A 182 0.01 6.27 -6.97
C LEU A 182 0.91 5.43 -7.88
N THR A 183 0.32 4.72 -8.85
CA THR A 183 1.05 3.89 -9.81
C THR A 183 2.02 4.69 -10.65
N ALA A 184 1.59 5.88 -11.13
CA ALA A 184 2.45 6.78 -11.88
C ALA A 184 3.65 7.24 -11.05
N ALA A 185 3.42 7.65 -9.79
CA ALA A 185 4.48 8.11 -8.90
C ALA A 185 5.47 6.99 -8.49
N ILE A 186 4.98 5.77 -8.26
CA ILE A 186 5.82 4.60 -7.96
C ILE A 186 6.75 4.27 -9.16
N LYS A 187 6.20 4.29 -10.38
CA LYS A 187 6.92 4.01 -11.62
C LYS A 187 7.89 5.11 -12.03
N ASP A 188 7.69 6.34 -11.56
CA ASP A 188 8.54 7.47 -11.90
C ASP A 188 9.93 7.33 -11.23
N PRO A 189 11.03 7.23 -12.00
CA PRO A 189 12.38 7.18 -11.46
C PRO A 189 12.83 8.52 -10.85
N ALA A 190 12.19 9.65 -11.17
CA ALA A 190 12.51 10.96 -10.61
C ALA A 190 11.90 11.17 -9.21
N GLN A 191 10.96 10.32 -8.80
CA GLN A 191 10.39 10.37 -7.44
C GLN A 191 11.36 9.80 -6.41
N ILE A 192 11.48 10.54 -5.32
CA ILE A 192 12.32 10.17 -4.18
C ILE A 192 11.66 9.04 -3.37
N ASP A 193 12.47 8.25 -2.67
CA ASP A 193 11.98 7.11 -1.89
C ASP A 193 10.97 7.54 -0.79
N ALA A 194 11.10 8.75 -0.22
CA ALA A 194 10.16 9.29 0.75
C ALA A 194 8.74 9.52 0.17
N VAL A 195 8.63 9.87 -1.12
CA VAL A 195 7.34 9.96 -1.82
C VAL A 195 6.76 8.55 -1.98
N LYS A 196 7.57 7.62 -2.49
CA LYS A 196 7.17 6.22 -2.70
C LYS A 196 6.72 5.54 -1.40
N TYR A 197 7.36 5.84 -0.27
CA TYR A 197 6.92 5.39 1.05
C TYR A 197 5.44 5.73 1.32
N TRP A 198 5.05 6.99 1.10
CA TRP A 198 3.65 7.41 1.30
C TRP A 198 2.71 6.86 0.23
N ASP A 199 3.19 6.70 -1.00
CA ASP A 199 2.38 6.12 -2.07
C ASP A 199 2.08 4.64 -1.81
N PHE A 200 3.06 3.85 -1.36
CA PHE A 200 2.86 2.46 -0.94
C PHE A 200 1.93 2.38 0.27
N ARG A 201 2.08 3.28 1.25
CA ARG A 201 1.18 3.35 2.39
C ARG A 201 -0.27 3.66 1.97
N SER A 202 -0.46 4.59 1.05
CA SER A 202 -1.77 4.91 0.46
C SER A 202 -2.36 3.69 -0.25
N LEU A 203 -1.56 3.02 -1.09
CA LEU A 203 -1.97 1.82 -1.82
C LEU A 203 -2.34 0.68 -0.87
N ARG A 204 -1.55 0.45 0.18
CA ARG A 204 -1.87 -0.53 1.23
C ARG A 204 -3.25 -0.25 1.82
N ASN A 205 -3.53 0.99 2.21
CA ASN A 205 -4.80 1.34 2.83
C ASN A 205 -5.97 1.20 1.84
N LEU A 206 -5.76 1.55 0.56
CA LEU A 206 -6.75 1.37 -0.51
C LEU A 206 -7.09 -0.11 -0.73
N LEU A 207 -6.07 -0.98 -0.79
CA LEU A 207 -6.24 -2.42 -1.01
C LEU A 207 -6.74 -3.18 0.23
N ALA A 208 -6.52 -2.62 1.43
CA ALA A 208 -7.02 -3.19 2.68
C ALA A 208 -8.54 -2.99 2.89
N LEU A 209 -9.19 -2.19 2.04
CA LEU A 209 -10.63 -1.98 2.12
C LEU A 209 -11.39 -3.30 1.85
N PRO A 210 -12.52 -3.53 2.56
CA PRO A 210 -13.26 -4.77 2.40
C PRO A 210 -13.78 -4.92 0.97
N GLN A 211 -13.66 -6.14 0.42
CA GLN A 211 -14.18 -6.45 -0.90
C GLN A 211 -15.67 -6.17 -0.98
N GLN A 212 -16.06 -5.40 -2.00
CA GLN A 212 -17.43 -5.04 -2.29
C GLN A 212 -18.00 -5.97 -3.37
N LYS A 213 -19.34 -6.13 -3.41
CA LYS A 213 -20.00 -6.90 -4.47
C LYS A 213 -19.67 -6.37 -5.86
N ALA A 214 -19.63 -5.04 -6.01
CA ALA A 214 -19.03 -4.37 -7.15
C ALA A 214 -17.66 -3.85 -6.70
N PRO A 215 -16.54 -4.34 -7.25
CA PRO A 215 -15.21 -3.91 -6.83
C PRO A 215 -15.07 -2.39 -6.88
N LEU A 216 -14.62 -1.79 -5.77
CA LEU A 216 -14.37 -0.36 -5.66
C LEU A 216 -13.25 0.07 -6.63
N LEU A 217 -12.18 -0.72 -6.67
CA LEU A 217 -11.06 -0.56 -7.59
C LEU A 217 -11.26 -1.53 -8.76
N PRO A 218 -11.33 -1.05 -10.02
CA PRO A 218 -11.37 -1.95 -11.16
C PRO A 218 -10.10 -2.81 -11.20
N ARG A 219 -10.25 -4.09 -11.56
CA ARG A 219 -9.16 -5.07 -11.56
C ARG A 219 -7.93 -4.63 -12.36
N ALA A 220 -8.12 -3.96 -13.49
CA ALA A 220 -7.00 -3.48 -14.30
C ALA A 220 -6.14 -2.42 -13.57
N ASN A 221 -6.78 -1.52 -12.81
CA ASN A 221 -6.07 -0.53 -12.01
C ASN A 221 -5.36 -1.19 -10.82
N GLU A 222 -6.02 -2.17 -10.17
CA GLU A 222 -5.42 -2.97 -9.09
C GLU A 222 -4.18 -3.71 -9.57
N GLU A 223 -4.28 -4.48 -10.65
CA GLU A 223 -3.16 -5.24 -11.22
C GLU A 223 -2.02 -4.31 -11.65
N ALA A 224 -2.31 -3.19 -12.33
CA ALA A 224 -1.29 -2.23 -12.75
C ALA A 224 -0.53 -1.59 -11.57
N ALA A 225 -1.21 -1.35 -10.44
CA ALA A 225 -0.60 -0.86 -9.21
C ALA A 225 0.28 -1.94 -8.56
N LEU A 226 -0.21 -3.17 -8.46
CA LEU A 226 0.54 -4.29 -7.89
C LEU A 226 1.77 -4.65 -8.72
N GLU A 227 1.68 -4.62 -10.04
CA GLU A 227 2.82 -4.77 -10.96
C GLU A 227 3.88 -3.68 -10.70
N ALA A 228 3.47 -2.44 -10.44
CA ALA A 228 4.39 -1.36 -10.07
C ALA A 228 5.15 -1.68 -8.78
N VAL A 229 4.47 -2.23 -7.78
CA VAL A 229 5.06 -2.65 -6.50
C VAL A 229 6.03 -3.82 -6.72
N VAL A 230 5.63 -4.86 -7.45
CA VAL A 230 6.49 -6.00 -7.80
C VAL A 230 7.76 -5.51 -8.51
N LYS A 231 7.60 -4.66 -9.52
CA LYS A 231 8.71 -4.10 -10.28
C LYS A 231 9.64 -3.28 -9.39
N PHE A 232 9.11 -2.43 -8.51
CA PHE A 232 9.93 -1.68 -7.55
C PHE A 232 10.78 -2.59 -6.67
N LEU A 233 10.17 -3.64 -6.10
CA LEU A 233 10.84 -4.60 -5.23
C LEU A 233 11.93 -5.38 -5.98
N GLN A 234 11.68 -5.74 -7.24
CA GLN A 234 12.65 -6.46 -8.08
C GLN A 234 13.81 -5.56 -8.54
N ASP A 235 13.51 -4.38 -9.09
CA ASP A 235 14.52 -3.45 -9.62
C ASP A 235 15.43 -2.90 -8.52
N ARG A 236 14.92 -2.82 -7.28
CA ARG A 236 15.67 -2.39 -6.09
C ARG A 236 16.30 -3.55 -5.31
N ASN A 237 16.18 -4.78 -5.80
CA ASN A 237 16.86 -5.94 -5.20
C ASN A 237 18.35 -5.98 -5.60
N LYS A 238 19.10 -5.01 -5.10
CA LYS A 238 20.54 -4.85 -5.35
C LYS A 238 21.23 -4.39 -4.10
N ASP A 239 22.49 -4.80 -3.95
CA ASP A 239 23.28 -4.39 -2.81
C ASP A 239 23.65 -2.90 -2.89
N PHE A 240 23.91 -2.31 -1.74
CA PHE A 240 24.40 -0.94 -1.64
C PHE A 240 25.93 -0.92 -1.82
N PRO A 241 26.50 0.17 -2.37
CA PRO A 241 27.95 0.31 -2.43
C PRO A 241 28.59 0.15 -1.04
N PRO A 242 29.77 -0.51 -0.93
CA PRO A 242 30.47 -0.61 0.34
C PRO A 242 30.69 0.76 0.98
N GLY A 243 30.44 0.87 2.29
CA GLY A 243 30.54 2.14 3.03
C GLY A 243 29.29 3.02 2.94
N THR A 244 28.19 2.55 2.32
CA THR A 244 26.89 3.23 2.44
C THR A 244 26.49 3.32 3.91
N PRO A 245 26.15 4.51 4.42
CA PRO A 245 25.71 4.68 5.80
C PRO A 245 24.51 3.78 6.17
N ALA A 246 24.53 3.21 7.37
CA ALA A 246 23.51 2.27 7.84
C ALA A 246 22.10 2.89 7.86
N ASP A 247 21.98 4.17 8.18
CA ASP A 247 20.73 4.93 8.17
C ASP A 247 20.11 5.05 6.77
N GLN A 248 20.93 5.13 5.72
CA GLN A 248 20.44 5.12 4.33
C GLN A 248 19.92 3.74 3.93
N ILE A 249 20.62 2.67 4.33
CA ILE A 249 20.19 1.29 4.09
C ILE A 249 18.86 1.03 4.82
N ASP A 250 18.75 1.47 6.07
CA ASP A 250 17.53 1.32 6.87
C ASP A 250 16.39 2.20 6.38
N GLY A 251 16.68 3.41 5.88
CA GLY A 251 15.71 4.26 5.20
C GLY A 251 15.10 3.56 3.97
N PHE A 252 15.94 2.87 3.17
CA PHE A 252 15.45 2.05 2.07
C PHE A 252 14.59 0.86 2.56
N ARG A 253 15.05 0.13 3.59
CA ARG A 253 14.29 -1.00 4.18
C ARG A 253 12.92 -0.56 4.69
N MET A 254 12.80 0.66 5.24
CA MET A 254 11.50 1.23 5.62
C MET A 254 10.56 1.41 4.41
N VAL A 255 11.08 1.90 3.28
CA VAL A 255 10.29 2.07 2.05
C VAL A 255 9.90 0.70 1.46
N ARG A 256 10.84 -0.24 1.46
CA ARG A 256 10.62 -1.62 1.01
C ARG A 256 9.58 -2.32 1.88
N ARG A 257 9.58 -2.12 3.21
CA ARG A 257 8.54 -2.63 4.11
C ARG A 257 7.14 -2.17 3.71
N GLU A 258 6.95 -0.88 3.41
CA GLU A 258 5.62 -0.40 2.99
C GLU A 258 5.21 -0.97 1.62
N ALA A 259 6.16 -1.13 0.69
CA ALA A 259 5.90 -1.81 -0.58
C ALA A 259 5.46 -3.27 -0.37
N ILE A 260 6.14 -3.99 0.52
CA ILE A 260 5.77 -5.36 0.94
C ILE A 260 4.36 -5.37 1.56
N ALA A 261 4.08 -4.44 2.48
CA ALA A 261 2.79 -4.35 3.15
C ALA A 261 1.64 -4.03 2.18
N ALA A 262 1.88 -3.19 1.17
CA ALA A 262 0.92 -2.94 0.08
C ALA A 262 0.69 -4.20 -0.76
N LEU A 263 1.76 -4.89 -1.16
CA LEU A 263 1.69 -6.12 -1.94
C LEU A 263 0.96 -7.25 -1.19
N ALA A 264 1.14 -7.32 0.13
CA ALA A 264 0.49 -8.27 1.02
C ALA A 264 -1.05 -8.13 1.05
N GLN A 265 -1.60 -6.98 0.67
CA GLN A 265 -3.05 -6.78 0.58
C GLN A 265 -3.67 -7.39 -0.68
N SER A 266 -2.87 -7.74 -1.69
CA SER A 266 -3.35 -8.22 -2.99
C SER A 266 -4.06 -9.58 -2.93
N ARG A 267 -3.61 -10.48 -2.05
CA ARG A 267 -4.11 -11.86 -1.92
C ARG A 267 -3.98 -12.74 -3.19
N TYR A 268 -3.44 -12.21 -4.29
CA TYR A 268 -3.24 -12.94 -5.55
C TYR A 268 -1.92 -13.73 -5.50
N PRO A 269 -1.90 -15.04 -5.79
CA PRO A 269 -0.65 -15.75 -6.06
C PRO A 269 0.08 -15.18 -7.29
N THR A 270 -0.67 -14.98 -8.38
CA THR A 270 -0.18 -14.48 -9.67
C THR A 270 -1.04 -13.34 -10.20
N LEU A 271 -0.44 -12.41 -10.93
CA LEU A 271 -1.11 -11.35 -11.68
C LEU A 271 -1.27 -11.73 -13.16
N ALA A 272 -2.05 -10.94 -13.91
CA ALA A 272 -2.37 -11.21 -15.32
C ALA A 272 -1.13 -11.21 -16.25
N ASP A 273 -0.13 -10.38 -15.96
CA ASP A 273 1.16 -10.33 -16.66
C ASP A 273 2.10 -11.50 -16.30
N LYS A 274 1.64 -12.44 -15.46
CA LYS A 274 2.40 -13.55 -14.88
C LYS A 274 3.42 -13.12 -13.82
N SER A 275 3.38 -11.87 -13.35
CA SER A 275 4.09 -11.48 -12.12
C SER A 275 3.60 -12.34 -10.96
N ARG A 276 4.52 -12.68 -10.06
CA ARG A 276 4.28 -13.64 -8.96
C ARG A 276 4.48 -12.96 -7.60
N PRO A 277 3.56 -12.08 -7.18
CA PRO A 277 3.68 -11.36 -5.92
C PRO A 277 3.89 -12.30 -4.72
N THR A 278 3.16 -13.41 -4.61
CA THR A 278 3.34 -14.35 -3.48
C THR A 278 4.70 -15.04 -3.47
N TRP A 279 5.31 -15.31 -4.63
CA TRP A 279 6.68 -15.83 -4.67
C TRP A 279 7.69 -14.80 -4.18
N LEU A 280 7.55 -13.56 -4.63
CA LEU A 280 8.42 -12.48 -4.19
C LEU A 280 8.30 -12.24 -2.68
N LEU A 281 7.08 -12.22 -2.14
CA LEU A 281 6.83 -12.13 -0.70
C LEU A 281 7.45 -13.33 0.04
N LEU A 282 7.31 -14.55 -0.48
CA LEU A 282 7.91 -15.72 0.14
C LEU A 282 9.43 -15.62 0.20
N LYS A 283 10.08 -15.22 -0.89
CA LYS A 283 11.53 -14.96 -0.93
C LYS A 283 11.95 -13.96 0.14
N ILE A 284 11.18 -12.89 0.33
CA ILE A 284 11.45 -11.89 1.37
C ILE A 284 11.31 -12.52 2.77
N ALA A 285 10.21 -13.22 3.05
CA ALA A 285 9.98 -13.86 4.36
C ALA A 285 11.11 -14.83 4.74
N VAL A 286 11.61 -15.62 3.78
CA VAL A 286 12.70 -16.60 4.01
C VAL A 286 14.10 -16.08 3.74
N ARG A 287 14.24 -14.80 3.35
CA ARG A 287 15.50 -14.10 3.00
C ARG A 287 16.27 -14.71 1.81
N ASP A 288 15.56 -15.25 0.83
CA ASP A 288 16.16 -15.89 -0.34
C ASP A 288 16.58 -14.86 -1.40
N GLY A 289 17.87 -14.52 -1.42
CA GLY A 289 18.45 -13.67 -2.47
C GLY A 289 17.89 -12.25 -2.50
N ILE A 290 17.48 -11.72 -1.33
CA ILE A 290 17.00 -10.36 -1.17
C ILE A 290 18.12 -9.48 -0.58
N LEU A 291 18.46 -8.40 -1.28
CA LEU A 291 19.55 -7.47 -0.95
C LEU A 291 19.03 -6.03 -0.87
N PRO A 292 19.49 -5.24 0.13
CA PRO A 292 20.11 -5.70 1.38
C PRO A 292 19.20 -6.71 2.11
N GLU A 293 19.75 -7.54 2.99
CA GLU A 293 18.98 -8.55 3.71
C GLU A 293 17.73 -7.93 4.35
N PRO A 294 16.54 -8.55 4.24
CA PRO A 294 15.33 -7.98 4.79
C PRO A 294 15.32 -8.10 6.32
N ARG A 295 14.95 -7.02 6.98
CA ARG A 295 14.77 -6.98 8.44
C ARG A 295 13.63 -7.88 8.88
N LEU A 296 13.57 -8.20 10.17
CA LEU A 296 12.53 -9.05 10.70
C LEU A 296 11.12 -8.47 10.48
N ASP A 297 10.93 -7.16 10.60
CA ASP A 297 9.65 -6.49 10.35
C ASP A 297 9.20 -6.58 8.88
N GLU A 298 10.13 -6.47 7.93
CA GLU A 298 9.86 -6.73 6.50
C GLU A 298 9.41 -8.16 6.25
N ARG A 299 10.08 -9.13 6.91
CA ARG A 299 9.78 -10.56 6.79
C ARG A 299 8.41 -10.90 7.38
N VAL A 300 8.02 -10.27 8.50
CA VAL A 300 6.68 -10.41 9.10
C VAL A 300 5.59 -9.95 8.13
N GLU A 301 5.72 -8.74 7.55
CA GLU A 301 4.74 -8.24 6.58
C GLU A 301 4.65 -9.17 5.35
N ALA A 302 5.78 -9.68 4.89
CA ALA A 302 5.82 -10.61 3.76
C ALA A 302 5.17 -11.96 4.09
N ALA A 303 5.44 -12.51 5.28
CA ALA A 303 4.84 -13.75 5.76
C ALA A 303 3.31 -13.64 5.86
N ILE A 304 2.80 -12.51 6.39
CA ILE A 304 1.36 -12.21 6.42
C ILE A 304 0.78 -12.20 5.00
N GLY A 305 1.46 -11.55 4.05
CA GLY A 305 1.04 -11.50 2.66
C GLY A 305 0.99 -12.87 1.97
N VAL A 306 1.96 -13.75 2.25
CA VAL A 306 1.94 -15.15 1.77
C VAL A 306 0.77 -15.93 2.36
N ALA A 307 0.51 -15.78 3.66
CA ALA A 307 -0.59 -16.46 4.35
C ALA A 307 -1.97 -16.00 3.84
N HIS A 308 -2.09 -14.75 3.40
CA HIS A 308 -3.32 -14.23 2.78
C HIS A 308 -3.55 -14.64 1.33
N ALA A 309 -2.57 -15.27 0.66
CA ALA A 309 -2.69 -15.66 -0.74
C ALA A 309 -3.78 -16.72 -0.94
N GLN A 310 -4.69 -16.47 -1.89
CA GLN A 310 -5.87 -17.31 -2.10
C GLN A 310 -5.61 -18.37 -3.18
N PRO A 311 -5.60 -19.68 -2.84
CA PRO A 311 -5.40 -20.75 -3.82
C PRO A 311 -6.49 -20.82 -4.91
N ALA A 312 -7.68 -20.29 -4.62
CA ALA A 312 -8.77 -20.25 -5.62
C ALA A 312 -8.47 -19.32 -6.81
N LEU A 313 -7.50 -18.40 -6.66
CA LEU A 313 -7.14 -17.43 -7.69
C LEU A 313 -6.01 -17.94 -8.62
N ASP A 314 -5.32 -19.01 -8.23
CA ASP A 314 -4.35 -19.72 -9.07
C ASP A 314 -4.28 -21.20 -8.66
N LYS A 315 -4.71 -22.09 -9.56
CA LYS A 315 -4.71 -23.54 -9.34
C LYS A 315 -3.31 -24.16 -9.24
N ASP A 316 -2.29 -23.49 -9.76
CA ASP A 316 -0.93 -24.02 -9.76
C ASP A 316 -0.21 -23.67 -8.44
N TYR A 317 -0.73 -22.71 -7.67
CA TYR A 317 -0.26 -22.35 -6.34
C TYR A 317 -0.34 -23.54 -5.36
N GLN A 318 0.75 -23.81 -4.65
CA GLN A 318 0.91 -24.91 -3.70
C GLN A 318 0.88 -24.39 -2.25
N PRO A 319 -0.29 -24.27 -1.59
CA PRO A 319 -0.39 -23.74 -0.23
C PRO A 319 0.34 -24.59 0.81
N ALA A 320 0.46 -25.91 0.58
CA ALA A 320 1.22 -26.80 1.46
C ALA A 320 2.71 -26.45 1.48
N TYR A 321 3.28 -26.03 0.34
CA TYR A 321 4.67 -25.57 0.26
C TYR A 321 4.85 -24.22 0.97
N ALA A 322 3.95 -23.27 0.70
CA ALA A 322 3.95 -21.97 1.39
C ALA A 322 3.86 -22.14 2.91
N ALA A 323 2.95 -22.99 3.40
CA ALA A 323 2.75 -23.23 4.84
C ALA A 323 4.01 -23.79 5.49
N HIS A 324 4.68 -24.75 4.84
CA HIS A 324 5.93 -25.32 5.32
C HIS A 324 7.02 -24.25 5.48
N GLN A 325 7.19 -23.38 4.47
CA GLN A 325 8.16 -22.28 4.53
C GLN A 325 7.80 -21.24 5.60
N LEU A 326 6.52 -20.93 5.78
CA LEU A 326 6.05 -20.07 6.86
C LEU A 326 6.26 -20.68 8.24
N GLY A 327 6.17 -22.01 8.38
CA GLY A 327 6.53 -22.72 9.60
C GLY A 327 8.01 -22.57 9.94
N LEU A 328 8.91 -22.67 8.94
CA LEU A 328 10.34 -22.41 9.13
C LEU A 328 10.59 -20.95 9.56
N PHE A 329 9.87 -20.00 8.95
CA PHE A 329 9.91 -18.59 9.36
C PHE A 329 9.41 -18.40 10.80
N ALA A 330 8.30 -19.02 11.21
CA ALA A 330 7.77 -18.91 12.57
C ALA A 330 8.75 -19.46 13.63
N ALA A 331 9.45 -20.55 13.32
CA ALA A 331 10.52 -21.07 14.16
C ALA A 331 11.70 -20.08 14.29
N ASP A 332 12.08 -19.43 13.20
CA ASP A 332 13.12 -18.38 13.18
C ASP A 332 12.68 -17.14 13.99
N PHE A 333 11.45 -16.66 13.79
CA PHE A 333 10.86 -15.55 14.54
C PHE A 333 10.84 -15.83 16.05
N ALA A 334 10.49 -17.05 16.46
CA ALA A 334 10.54 -17.45 17.88
C ALA A 334 11.97 -17.48 18.45
N ALA A 335 12.96 -17.86 17.64
CA ALA A 335 14.36 -17.84 18.05
C ALA A 335 14.88 -16.41 18.27
N HIS A 336 14.53 -15.47 17.39
CA HIS A 336 14.82 -14.05 17.55
C HIS A 336 14.18 -13.47 18.82
N TYR A 337 12.90 -13.77 19.06
CA TYR A 337 12.22 -13.39 20.29
C TYR A 337 12.87 -13.97 21.57
N ALA A 338 13.34 -15.23 21.53
CA ALA A 338 14.07 -15.84 22.65
C ALA A 338 15.41 -15.12 22.93
N GLN A 339 16.15 -14.72 21.89
CA GLN A 339 17.37 -13.92 22.03
C GLN A 339 17.08 -12.53 22.62
N TRP A 340 16.00 -11.88 22.17
CA TRP A 340 15.55 -10.61 22.76
C TRP A 340 15.23 -10.76 24.25
N LYS A 341 14.52 -11.81 24.66
CA LYS A 341 14.26 -12.12 26.09
C LYS A 341 15.55 -12.34 26.90
N GLN A 342 16.64 -12.75 26.26
CA GLN A 342 17.97 -12.91 26.87
C GLN A 342 18.80 -11.61 26.88
N GLY A 343 18.23 -10.47 26.43
CA GLY A 343 18.86 -9.15 26.49
C GLY A 343 19.47 -8.65 25.18
N SER A 344 19.19 -9.30 24.04
CA SER A 344 19.59 -8.76 22.73
C SER A 344 18.89 -7.43 22.44
N THR A 345 19.64 -6.42 22.01
CA THR A 345 19.13 -5.08 21.67
C THR A 345 18.84 -4.88 20.19
N ALA A 346 19.23 -5.82 19.32
CA ALA A 346 19.09 -5.71 17.86
C ALA A 346 17.63 -5.45 17.42
N GLU A 347 16.66 -5.87 18.24
CA GLU A 347 15.23 -5.84 17.95
C GLU A 347 14.42 -5.23 19.11
N ALA A 348 15.04 -4.31 19.86
CA ALA A 348 14.43 -3.71 21.05
C ALA A 348 13.07 -3.02 20.80
N PHE A 349 12.81 -2.59 19.56
CA PHE A 349 11.58 -1.91 19.16
C PHE A 349 10.56 -2.81 18.45
N MET A 350 10.83 -4.12 18.32
CA MET A 350 9.89 -5.04 17.68
C MET A 350 8.62 -5.17 18.54
N PRO A 351 7.42 -4.96 17.97
CA PRO A 351 6.16 -5.13 18.68
C PRO A 351 5.76 -6.61 18.74
N TRP A 352 6.61 -7.45 19.35
CA TRP A 352 6.54 -8.92 19.35
C TRP A 352 5.13 -9.50 19.53
N LYS A 353 4.36 -8.96 20.49
CA LYS A 353 3.00 -9.44 20.75
C LYS A 353 2.04 -9.13 19.60
N VAL A 354 2.13 -7.92 19.06
CA VAL A 354 1.27 -7.45 17.97
C VAL A 354 1.59 -8.25 16.71
N ASP A 355 2.88 -8.42 16.38
CA ASP A 355 3.29 -9.16 15.19
C ASP A 355 2.95 -10.66 15.30
N ALA A 356 3.11 -11.26 16.49
CA ALA A 356 2.67 -12.64 16.72
C ALA A 356 1.16 -12.80 16.53
N SER A 357 0.36 -11.87 17.07
CA SER A 357 -1.10 -11.88 16.91
C SER A 357 -1.52 -11.74 15.44
N ARG A 358 -0.93 -10.80 14.70
CA ARG A 358 -1.17 -10.62 13.26
C ARG A 358 -0.79 -11.85 12.43
N LEU A 359 0.33 -12.51 12.77
CA LEU A 359 0.74 -13.75 12.12
C LEU A 359 -0.23 -14.90 12.42
N ILE A 360 -0.73 -15.02 13.65
CA ILE A 360 -1.74 -16.02 14.04
C ILE A 360 -3.00 -15.82 13.18
N GLU A 361 -3.53 -14.60 13.12
CA GLU A 361 -4.72 -14.28 12.32
C GLU A 361 -4.52 -14.65 10.84
N ALA A 362 -3.37 -14.26 10.26
CA ALA A 362 -3.07 -14.54 8.87
C ALA A 362 -2.90 -16.05 8.57
N LEU A 363 -2.25 -16.81 9.46
CA LEU A 363 -2.07 -18.26 9.32
C LEU A 363 -3.39 -19.02 9.50
N GLU A 364 -4.23 -18.63 10.45
CA GLU A 364 -5.57 -19.20 10.61
C GLU A 364 -6.44 -18.91 9.38
N GLN A 365 -6.32 -17.72 8.79
CA GLN A 365 -6.96 -17.41 7.51
C GLN A 365 -6.43 -18.33 6.39
N MET A 366 -5.11 -18.55 6.31
CA MET A 366 -4.52 -19.50 5.35
C MET A 366 -5.12 -20.89 5.50
N LYS A 367 -5.19 -21.41 6.74
CA LYS A 367 -5.80 -22.71 7.06
C LYS A 367 -7.29 -22.75 6.74
N ALA A 368 -8.03 -21.67 6.91
CA ALA A 368 -9.44 -21.62 6.56
C ALA A 368 -9.67 -21.62 5.03
N GLN A 369 -8.74 -21.05 4.27
CA GLN A 369 -8.79 -21.00 2.81
C GLN A 369 -8.31 -22.30 2.15
N THR A 370 -7.47 -23.09 2.83
CA THR A 370 -6.92 -24.35 2.31
C THR A 370 -7.63 -25.53 2.97
N LYS A 371 -8.04 -26.53 2.19
CA LYS A 371 -8.57 -27.80 2.75
C LYS A 371 -7.46 -28.86 2.89
N ASP A 372 -6.21 -28.41 2.92
CA ASP A 372 -5.04 -29.27 2.89
C ASP A 372 -4.63 -29.66 4.32
N ALA A 373 -4.53 -30.97 4.58
CA ALA A 373 -4.23 -31.49 5.90
C ALA A 373 -2.82 -31.13 6.37
N HIS A 374 -1.85 -31.05 5.44
CA HIS A 374 -0.49 -30.66 5.75
C HIS A 374 -0.44 -29.17 6.16
N THR A 375 -1.06 -28.28 5.39
CA THR A 375 -1.19 -26.86 5.75
C THR A 375 -1.82 -26.70 7.13
N ALA A 376 -2.96 -27.36 7.41
CA ALA A 376 -3.63 -27.24 8.70
C ALA A 376 -2.71 -27.63 9.87
N LYS A 377 -1.97 -28.73 9.73
CA LYS A 377 -1.08 -29.22 10.78
C LYS A 377 0.12 -28.30 11.03
N VAL A 378 0.76 -27.79 9.96
CA VAL A 378 1.87 -26.84 10.08
C VAL A 378 1.39 -25.52 10.69
N VAL A 379 0.20 -25.04 10.29
CA VAL A 379 -0.42 -23.84 10.86
C VAL A 379 -0.70 -24.04 12.35
N ASP A 380 -1.28 -25.17 12.76
CA ASP A 380 -1.62 -25.44 14.17
C ASP A 380 -0.39 -25.37 15.09
N GLU A 381 0.73 -25.99 14.70
CA GLU A 381 1.96 -25.91 15.50
C GLU A 381 2.60 -24.52 15.45
N SER A 382 2.52 -23.82 14.32
CA SER A 382 3.01 -22.44 14.21
C SER A 382 2.21 -21.48 15.10
N VAL A 383 0.88 -21.59 15.10
CA VAL A 383 -0.03 -20.79 15.94
C VAL A 383 0.22 -21.05 17.43
N LYS A 384 0.41 -22.32 17.84
CA LYS A 384 0.77 -22.66 19.23
C LYS A 384 2.05 -21.97 19.67
N LEU A 385 3.08 -21.97 18.82
CA LEU A 385 4.35 -21.30 19.08
C LEU A 385 4.18 -19.78 19.21
N LEU A 386 3.49 -19.16 18.26
CA LEU A 386 3.24 -17.70 18.22
C LEU A 386 2.36 -17.23 19.39
N ALA A 387 1.38 -18.03 19.82
CA ALA A 387 0.52 -17.71 20.96
C ALA A 387 1.32 -17.62 22.28
N GLY A 388 2.44 -18.34 22.40
CA GLY A 388 3.39 -18.16 23.49
C GLY A 388 4.04 -16.77 23.48
N ILE A 389 4.45 -16.29 22.30
CA ILE A 389 5.07 -14.98 22.10
C ILE A 389 4.06 -13.86 22.37
N GLU A 390 2.83 -13.98 21.86
CA GLU A 390 1.73 -13.03 22.12
C GLU A 390 1.48 -12.84 23.63
N LYS A 391 1.56 -13.94 24.40
CA LYS A 391 1.42 -13.95 25.87
C LYS A 391 2.71 -13.57 26.61
N ALA A 392 3.76 -13.18 25.90
CA ALA A 392 5.10 -12.88 26.42
C ALA A 392 5.77 -14.01 27.22
N LEU A 393 5.40 -15.26 26.93
CA LEU A 393 6.00 -16.47 27.51
C LEU A 393 7.30 -16.84 26.80
N ALA A 394 8.06 -17.79 27.34
CA ALA A 394 9.17 -18.40 26.61
C ALA A 394 8.62 -19.22 25.43
N ALA A 395 9.21 -19.07 24.25
CA ALA A 395 8.83 -19.79 23.04
C ALA A 395 9.97 -20.72 22.62
N ASN A 396 9.68 -22.01 22.46
CA ASN A 396 10.65 -23.01 22.02
C ASN A 396 10.27 -23.55 20.64
N PRO A 397 11.03 -23.28 19.57
CA PRO A 397 10.70 -23.70 18.22
C PRO A 397 10.88 -25.20 17.98
N PHE A 398 11.49 -25.95 18.91
CA PHE A 398 11.89 -27.35 18.71
C PHE A 398 10.75 -28.27 18.23
N ALA A 399 9.55 -28.15 18.80
CA ALA A 399 8.41 -28.99 18.40
C ALA A 399 8.01 -28.75 16.93
N LEU A 400 7.94 -27.48 16.52
CA LEU A 400 7.66 -27.09 15.13
C LEU A 400 8.78 -27.53 14.19
N GLU A 401 10.04 -27.35 14.58
CA GLU A 401 11.20 -27.81 13.79
C GLU A 401 11.19 -29.33 13.59
N GLN A 402 10.86 -30.12 14.62
CA GLN A 402 10.72 -31.57 14.50
C GLN A 402 9.59 -31.95 13.55
N LEU A 403 8.43 -31.30 13.66
CA LEU A 403 7.32 -31.53 12.73
C LEU A 403 7.74 -31.27 11.28
N LEU A 404 8.31 -30.11 11.00
CA LEU A 404 8.72 -29.72 9.64
C LEU A 404 9.78 -30.69 9.07
N LYS A 405 10.63 -31.25 9.92
CA LYS A 405 11.60 -32.26 9.52
C LYS A 405 10.98 -33.63 9.25
N SER A 406 10.06 -34.10 10.10
CA SER A 406 9.43 -35.42 9.94
C SER A 406 8.37 -35.44 8.84
N GLU A 407 7.79 -34.28 8.53
CA GLU A 407 6.72 -34.12 7.57
C GLU A 407 7.09 -33.04 6.57
N PRO A 408 7.88 -33.37 5.54
CA PRO A 408 8.17 -32.44 4.46
C PRO A 408 6.89 -32.07 3.71
N SER A 409 6.90 -30.91 3.07
CA SER A 409 5.79 -30.51 2.20
C SER A 409 5.59 -31.53 1.07
N PRO A 410 4.34 -31.85 0.68
CA PRO A 410 4.07 -32.75 -0.45
C PRO A 410 4.52 -32.18 -1.80
N SER A 411 4.78 -30.87 -1.88
CA SER A 411 5.31 -30.18 -3.06
C SER A 411 6.68 -29.59 -2.74
N SER A 412 7.60 -29.56 -3.71
CA SER A 412 8.94 -28.96 -3.55
C SER A 412 9.03 -27.53 -4.06
N GLU A 413 7.96 -27.00 -4.64
CA GLU A 413 7.89 -25.74 -5.38
C GLU A 413 6.59 -25.00 -5.02
N LEU A 414 6.61 -23.67 -5.12
CA LEU A 414 5.46 -22.83 -4.79
C LEU A 414 4.38 -22.86 -5.88
N TYR A 415 4.79 -23.00 -7.15
CA TYR A 415 3.90 -23.21 -8.29
C TYR A 415 4.21 -24.52 -8.98
N LYS A 416 3.17 -25.27 -9.31
CA LYS A 416 3.28 -26.59 -9.95
C LYS A 416 4.03 -26.51 -11.29
N GLY A 417 5.04 -27.37 -11.44
CA GLY A 417 5.88 -27.49 -12.62
C GLY A 417 6.87 -26.33 -12.81
N ASP A 418 7.14 -25.53 -11.78
CA ASP A 418 8.00 -24.37 -11.87
C ASP A 418 9.12 -24.36 -10.83
N ALA A 419 10.27 -24.90 -11.25
CA ALA A 419 11.48 -24.96 -10.45
C ALA A 419 12.03 -23.57 -10.07
N ALA A 420 11.69 -22.49 -10.79
CA ALA A 420 12.11 -21.13 -10.41
C ALA A 420 11.35 -20.61 -9.18
N SER A 421 10.24 -21.25 -8.84
CA SER A 421 9.43 -20.90 -7.67
C SER A 421 9.89 -21.56 -6.36
N VAL A 422 10.93 -22.39 -6.42
CA VAL A 422 11.59 -22.96 -5.24
C VAL A 422 12.33 -21.85 -4.50
N VAL A 423 12.04 -21.68 -3.22
CA VAL A 423 12.78 -20.78 -2.34
C VAL A 423 13.76 -21.55 -1.47
N LYS A 424 14.93 -20.96 -1.21
CA LYS A 424 15.92 -21.51 -0.28
C LYS A 424 15.79 -20.79 1.06
N PRO A 425 15.45 -21.49 2.15
CA PRO A 425 15.54 -20.90 3.48
C PRO A 425 16.98 -20.42 3.71
N ALA A 426 17.15 -19.20 4.24
CA ALA A 426 18.47 -18.76 4.67
C ALA A 426 19.09 -19.80 5.60
N SER A 427 20.27 -20.31 5.23
CA SER A 427 21.11 -21.11 6.10
C SER A 427 21.37 -20.31 7.37
N ARG A 428 20.92 -20.79 8.53
CA ARG A 428 21.23 -20.18 9.84
C ARG A 428 22.73 -19.90 10.06
N LYS A 429 23.62 -20.55 9.29
CA LYS A 429 25.07 -20.39 9.35
C LYS A 429 25.63 -19.23 8.51
N ASP A 430 24.90 -18.75 7.52
CA ASP A 430 25.37 -17.69 6.61
C ASP A 430 24.86 -16.30 7.02
N ALA A 431 24.01 -16.23 8.05
CA ALA A 431 23.73 -14.98 8.73
C ALA A 431 25.04 -14.49 9.36
N ALA A 432 25.62 -13.43 8.78
CA ALA A 432 26.77 -12.76 9.37
C ALA A 432 26.46 -12.50 10.86
N PRO A 433 27.42 -12.72 11.77
CA PRO A 433 27.22 -12.36 13.17
C PRO A 433 26.69 -10.92 13.23
N PRO A 434 25.68 -10.63 14.06
CA PRO A 434 25.14 -9.28 14.17
C PRO A 434 26.32 -8.32 14.36
N GLU A 435 26.43 -7.33 13.47
CA GLU A 435 27.49 -6.32 13.55
C GLU A 435 27.55 -5.82 14.98
N LYS A 436 28.72 -5.94 15.60
CA LYS A 436 28.89 -5.46 16.97
C LYS A 436 28.57 -3.97 16.95
N PRO A 437 27.71 -3.46 17.85
CA PRO A 437 27.42 -2.04 17.90
C PRO A 437 28.75 -1.30 18.04
N GLU A 438 29.03 -0.37 17.12
CA GLU A 438 30.14 0.55 17.26
C GLU A 438 29.97 1.29 18.59
N LYS A 439 31.02 1.25 19.41
CA LYS A 439 31.02 1.79 20.77
C LYS A 439 31.15 3.30 20.79
#